data_AF-A0A8W8IIC6-F1
#
_entry.id   AF-A0A8W8IIC6-F1
#
_cell.length_a   1.000
_cell.length_b   1.000
_cell.length_c   1.000
_cell.angle_alpha   90.00
_cell.angle_beta   90.00
_cell.angle_gamma   90.00
#
_symmetry.space_group_name_H-M   'P 1'
#
loop_
_entity.id
_entity.type
_entity.pdbx_description
1 polymer ?
#
loop_
_entity_poly.entity_id
_entity_poly.type
_entity_poly.pdbx_seq_one_letter_code
_entity_poly.pdbx_strand_id
1 'polypeptide(L)'
;IAPYQIVIIPQKKGASEARFKEITENLYQALQSVPSLQGEIVIDDRLSITIGRRVVDAKLQGFPYAVVIGNKAVEREDGLEVIDIYADCKSSTDLTVSSVIDYLCQNVKCVQ
;
A
#
# COMPACT_ATOMS: atom_id res chain seq x y z
N ILE A 1 8.74 13.31 11.28
CA ILE A 1 9.05 12.62 10.00
C ILE A 1 8.78 11.14 10.25
N ALA A 2 7.93 10.52 9.43
CA ALA A 2 7.73 9.07 9.49
C ALA A 2 9.00 8.37 8.97
N PRO A 3 9.44 7.26 9.58
CA PRO A 3 10.67 6.58 9.18
C PRO A 3 10.58 5.84 7.84
N TYR A 4 9.37 5.76 7.25
CA TYR A 4 9.09 5.05 6.00
C TYR A 4 8.07 5.85 5.16
N GLN A 5 8.16 5.75 3.82
CA GLN A 5 7.26 6.45 2.90
C GLN A 5 5.96 5.69 2.60
N ILE A 6 5.97 4.36 2.65
CA ILE A 6 4.88 3.52 2.12
C ILE A 6 4.50 2.45 3.16
N VAL A 7 3.19 2.30 3.40
CA VAL A 7 2.64 1.16 4.16
C VAL A 7 1.73 0.30 3.30
N ILE A 8 1.99 -1.01 3.26
CA ILE A 8 1.15 -2.00 2.61
C ILE A 8 0.15 -2.55 3.65
N ILE A 9 -1.14 -2.45 3.37
CA ILE A 9 -2.23 -2.83 4.27
C ILE A 9 -3.00 -4.00 3.65
N PRO A 10 -2.60 -5.26 3.91
CA PRO A 10 -3.30 -6.41 3.38
C PRO A 10 -4.59 -6.71 4.12
N GLN A 11 -5.63 -7.16 3.42
CA GLN A 11 -6.85 -7.65 4.06
C GLN A 11 -6.57 -8.94 4.85
N LYS A 12 -7.19 -9.07 6.04
CA LYS A 12 -7.26 -10.35 6.76
C LYS A 12 -8.48 -11.14 6.32
N LYS A 13 -8.30 -12.46 6.26
CA LYS A 13 -9.29 -13.52 6.50
C LYS A 13 -10.26 -13.78 5.35
N GLY A 14 -10.44 -15.07 5.07
CA GLY A 14 -11.40 -15.60 4.13
C GLY A 14 -10.80 -16.74 3.31
N ALA A 15 -11.56 -17.27 2.35
CA ALA A 15 -11.10 -18.32 1.45
C ALA A 15 -9.84 -17.95 0.63
N SER A 16 -9.48 -16.67 0.58
CA SER A 16 -8.41 -16.11 -0.26
C SER A 16 -7.17 -15.63 0.51
N GLU A 17 -6.98 -16.06 1.76
CA GLU A 17 -5.83 -15.64 2.59
C GLU A 17 -4.48 -15.88 1.91
N ALA A 18 -4.27 -17.04 1.29
CA ALA A 18 -3.05 -17.35 0.57
C ALA A 18 -2.79 -16.36 -0.58
N ARG A 19 -3.85 -15.93 -1.28
CA ARG A 19 -3.75 -15.00 -2.40
C ARG A 19 -3.47 -13.58 -1.95
N PHE A 20 -4.06 -13.13 -0.84
CA PHE A 20 -3.70 -11.84 -0.24
C PHE A 20 -2.24 -11.82 0.17
N LYS A 21 -1.74 -12.91 0.77
CA LYS A 21 -0.32 -13.04 1.14
C LYS A 21 0.59 -12.99 -0.09
N GLU A 22 0.27 -13.75 -1.14
CA GLU A 22 1.02 -13.76 -2.40
C GLU A 22 1.08 -12.36 -3.03
N ILE A 23 -0.06 -11.66 -3.15
CA ILE A 23 -0.10 -10.31 -3.70
C ILE A 23 0.73 -9.34 -2.85
N THR A 24 0.68 -9.48 -1.52
CA THR A 24 1.44 -8.65 -0.58
C THR A 24 2.94 -8.85 -0.76
N GLU A 25 3.39 -10.11 -0.82
CA GLU A 25 4.79 -10.45 -1.01
C GLU A 25 5.29 -9.98 -2.38
N ASN A 26 4.51 -10.23 -3.44
CA ASN A 26 4.86 -9.79 -4.79
C ASN A 26 4.97 -8.26 -4.89
N LEU A 27 4.00 -7.52 -4.33
CA LEU A 27 4.05 -6.06 -4.28
C LEU A 27 5.24 -5.55 -3.48
N TYR A 28 5.49 -6.12 -2.30
CA TYR A 28 6.62 -5.74 -1.46
C TYR A 28 7.95 -5.96 -2.19
N GLN A 29 8.17 -7.12 -2.80
CA GLN A 29 9.39 -7.41 -3.56
C GLN A 29 9.54 -6.48 -4.77
N ALA A 30 8.44 -6.21 -5.48
CA ALA A 30 8.47 -5.32 -6.63
C ALA A 30 8.84 -3.89 -6.22
N LEU A 31 8.25 -3.35 -5.15
CA LEU A 31 8.61 -2.03 -4.63
C LEU A 31 10.03 -1.99 -4.06
N GLN A 32 10.45 -3.04 -3.34
CA GLN A 32 11.80 -3.14 -2.78
C GLN A 32 12.88 -3.24 -3.87
N SER A 33 12.54 -3.71 -5.06
CA SER A 33 13.44 -3.76 -6.22
C SER A 33 13.72 -2.38 -6.84
N VAL A 34 12.92 -1.37 -6.48
CA VAL A 34 13.09 0.01 -6.96
C VAL A 34 14.07 0.75 -6.06
N PRO A 35 15.24 1.19 -6.57
CA PRO A 35 16.28 1.78 -5.72
C PRO A 35 15.82 3.00 -4.90
N SER A 36 14.90 3.82 -5.43
CA SER A 36 14.37 4.99 -4.73
C SER A 36 13.30 4.70 -3.67
N LEU A 37 12.78 3.47 -3.61
CA LEU A 37 11.77 3.04 -2.63
C LEU A 37 12.33 1.97 -1.67
N GLN A 38 13.55 1.50 -1.94
CA GLN A 38 14.19 0.44 -1.17
C GLN A 38 14.35 0.86 0.29
N GLY A 39 13.77 0.08 1.21
CA GLY A 39 13.85 0.38 2.65
C GLY A 39 12.83 1.40 3.16
N GLU A 40 11.97 1.93 2.28
CA GLU A 40 10.92 2.90 2.62
C GLU A 40 9.53 2.26 2.79
N ILE A 41 9.46 0.92 2.80
CA ILE A 41 8.21 0.16 2.72
C ILE A 41 8.03 -0.67 4.00
N VAL A 42 6.85 -0.61 4.60
CA VAL A 42 6.46 -1.48 5.72
C VAL A 42 5.16 -2.22 5.40
N ILE A 43 5.02 -3.44 5.92
CA ILE A 43 3.75 -4.20 5.84
C ILE A 43 3.05 -4.08 7.19
N ASP A 44 1.80 -3.61 7.18
CA ASP A 44 0.94 -3.61 8.36
C ASP A 44 0.21 -4.94 8.49
N ASP A 45 0.86 -5.90 9.12
CA ASP A 45 0.38 -7.26 9.39
C ASP A 45 -0.46 -7.37 10.68
N ARG A 46 -0.93 -6.24 11.24
CA ARG A 46 -1.88 -6.20 12.37
C ARG A 46 -3.28 -6.60 11.91
N LEU A 47 -3.38 -7.82 11.41
CA LEU A 47 -4.55 -8.38 10.74
C LEU A 47 -5.78 -8.45 11.67
N SER A 48 -5.59 -8.47 13.00
CA SER A 48 -6.68 -8.38 13.99
C SER A 48 -7.45 -7.06 13.95
N ILE A 49 -6.90 -6.04 13.27
CA ILE A 49 -7.46 -4.69 13.14
C ILE A 49 -8.06 -4.53 11.74
N THR A 50 -9.20 -3.83 11.63
CA THR A 50 -9.85 -3.56 10.34
C THR A 50 -8.93 -2.75 9.42
N ILE A 51 -9.08 -2.92 8.10
CA ILE A 51 -8.34 -2.14 7.10
C ILE A 51 -8.53 -0.64 7.35
N GLY A 52 -9.79 -0.20 7.51
CA GLY A 52 -10.10 1.21 7.74
C GLY A 52 -9.40 1.79 8.98
N ARG A 53 -9.28 1.01 10.06
CA ARG A 53 -8.53 1.47 11.24
C ARG A 53 -7.02 1.52 10.98
N ARG A 54 -6.45 0.57 10.24
CA ARG A 54 -5.04 0.60 9.84
C ARG A 54 -4.71 1.78 8.93
N VAL A 55 -5.61 2.15 8.01
CA VAL A 55 -5.47 3.37 7.19
C VAL A 55 -5.48 4.63 8.06
N VAL A 56 -6.37 4.70 9.05
CA VAL A 56 -6.40 5.82 10.02
C VAL A 56 -5.10 5.88 10.83
N ASP A 57 -4.62 4.74 11.33
CA ASP A 57 -3.36 4.66 12.07
C ASP A 57 -2.18 5.11 11.20
N ALA A 58 -2.11 4.68 9.93
CA ALA A 58 -1.09 5.11 8.97
C ALA A 58 -1.10 6.64 8.76
N LYS A 59 -2.29 7.23 8.65
CA LYS A 59 -2.45 8.69 8.59
C LYS A 59 -1.93 9.38 9.85
N LEU A 60 -2.25 8.84 11.03
CA LEU A 60 -1.76 9.39 12.31
C LEU A 60 -0.25 9.24 12.49
N GLN A 61 0.33 8.18 11.94
CA GLN A 61 1.77 7.92 11.94
C GLN A 61 2.53 8.79 10.93
N GLY A 62 1.83 9.46 10.02
CA GLY A 62 2.42 10.35 9.02
C GLY A 62 3.03 9.62 7.83
N PHE A 63 2.49 8.47 7.46
CA PHE A 63 2.85 7.84 6.19
C PHE A 63 2.38 8.73 5.03
N PRO A 64 3.22 9.00 4.01
CA PRO A 64 2.79 9.64 2.77
C PRO A 64 1.79 8.81 1.97
N TYR A 65 2.03 7.50 1.84
CA TYR A 65 1.22 6.60 1.02
C TYR A 65 0.83 5.33 1.76
N ALA A 66 -0.41 4.88 1.52
CA ALA A 66 -0.87 3.54 1.89
C ALA A 66 -1.32 2.77 0.65
N VAL A 67 -0.91 1.51 0.53
CA VAL A 67 -1.38 0.59 -0.52
C VAL A 67 -2.24 -0.50 0.11
N VAL A 68 -3.54 -0.48 -0.16
CA VAL A 68 -4.52 -1.41 0.39
C VAL A 68 -4.71 -2.58 -0.56
N ILE A 69 -4.55 -3.80 -0.03
CA ILE A 69 -4.79 -5.05 -0.76
C ILE A 69 -6.10 -5.65 -0.25
N GLY A 70 -7.21 -5.19 -0.83
CA GLY A 70 -8.57 -5.66 -0.52
C GLY A 70 -9.08 -6.72 -1.50
N ASN A 71 -10.34 -7.14 -1.35
CA ASN A 71 -11.00 -8.11 -2.23
C ASN A 71 -10.83 -7.81 -3.73
N LYS A 72 -10.83 -6.53 -4.13
CA LYS A 72 -10.60 -6.13 -5.53
C LYS A 72 -9.29 -6.68 -6.10
N ALA A 73 -8.21 -6.70 -5.32
CA ALA A 73 -6.91 -7.22 -5.75
C ALA A 73 -6.91 -8.73 -6.04
N VAL A 74 -7.89 -9.45 -5.49
CA VAL A 74 -8.14 -10.87 -5.78
C VAL A 74 -9.08 -11.03 -6.97
N GLU A 75 -9.97 -10.07 -7.23
CA GLU A 75 -10.95 -10.16 -8.31
C GLU A 75 -10.39 -9.68 -9.65
N ARG A 76 -9.50 -8.68 -9.64
CA ARG A 76 -8.94 -8.04 -10.84
C ARG A 76 -7.49 -7.59 -10.63
N GLU A 77 -6.78 -7.41 -11.72
CA GLU A 77 -5.35 -7.04 -11.73
C GLU A 77 -5.11 -5.59 -11.27
N ASP A 78 -6.02 -4.67 -11.58
CA ASP A 78 -6.03 -3.26 -11.17
C ASP A 78 -6.78 -3.07 -9.83
N GLY A 79 -6.65 -4.04 -8.93
CA GLY A 79 -7.41 -4.07 -7.68
C GLY A 79 -6.67 -3.50 -6.46
N LEU A 80 -5.45 -3.00 -6.64
CA LEU A 80 -4.66 -2.40 -5.56
C LEU A 80 -5.07 -0.95 -5.38
N GLU A 81 -5.53 -0.59 -4.19
CA GLU A 81 -5.93 0.79 -3.90
C GLU A 81 -4.74 1.55 -3.32
N VAL A 82 -4.29 2.61 -4.02
CA VAL A 82 -3.27 3.54 -3.53
C VAL A 82 -3.94 4.77 -2.97
N ILE A 83 -3.64 5.08 -1.71
CA ILE A 83 -4.16 6.22 -0.97
C ILE A 83 -3.01 7.21 -0.76
N ASP A 84 -3.18 8.42 -1.31
CA ASP A 84 -2.38 9.58 -0.91
C ASP A 84 -2.93 10.11 0.41
N ILE A 85 -2.14 10.02 1.48
CA ILE A 85 -2.57 10.37 2.83
C ILE A 85 -2.59 11.89 3.02
N TYR A 86 -1.73 12.62 2.29
CA TYR A 86 -1.57 14.07 2.39
C TYR A 86 -2.46 14.84 1.43
N ALA A 87 -3.03 14.20 0.43
CA ALA A 87 -4.02 14.84 -0.43
C ALA A 87 -5.20 15.42 0.38
N ASP A 88 -5.50 16.70 0.15
CA ASP A 88 -6.59 17.43 0.81
C ASP A 88 -7.97 16.83 0.50
N CYS A 89 -8.12 16.23 -0.69
CA CYS A 89 -9.27 15.41 -1.05
C CYS A 89 -8.93 13.93 -0.88
N LYS A 90 -9.91 13.10 -0.49
CA LYS A 90 -9.77 11.64 -0.53
C LYS A 90 -9.40 11.21 -1.95
N SER A 91 -8.11 11.04 -2.21
CA SER A 91 -7.56 10.59 -3.48
C SER A 91 -7.11 9.15 -3.28
N SER A 92 -7.99 8.22 -3.70
CA SER A 92 -7.70 6.80 -3.76
C SER A 92 -7.87 6.34 -5.20
N THR A 93 -6.85 5.70 -5.76
CA THR A 93 -6.88 5.19 -7.12
C THR A 93 -6.60 3.70 -7.11
N ASP A 94 -7.42 2.94 -7.83
CA ASP A 94 -7.16 1.52 -8.03
C ASP A 94 -6.18 1.33 -9.20
N LEU A 95 -5.10 0.57 -8.98
CA LEU A 95 -3.96 0.43 -9.89
C LEU A 95 -3.48 -1.03 -10.01
N THR A 96 -2.81 -1.35 -11.10
CA THR A 96 -2.04 -2.61 -11.25
C THR A 96 -0.69 -2.49 -10.53
N VAL A 97 -0.01 -3.61 -10.26
CA VAL A 97 1.33 -3.60 -9.61
C VAL A 97 2.32 -2.68 -10.33
N SER A 98 2.39 -2.74 -11.66
CA SER A 98 3.26 -1.87 -12.46
C SER A 98 2.90 -0.40 -12.30
N SER A 99 1.60 -0.08 -12.37
CA SER A 99 1.11 1.29 -12.24
C SER A 99 1.32 1.85 -10.82
N VAL A 100 1.25 1.01 -9.78
CA VAL A 100 1.60 1.41 -8.40
C VAL A 100 3.06 1.83 -8.31
N ILE A 101 3.97 1.08 -8.93
CA ILE A 101 5.40 1.42 -8.96
C ILE A 101 5.60 2.77 -9.65
N ASP A 102 5.03 2.95 -10.84
CA ASP A 102 5.16 4.20 -11.61
C ASP A 102 4.61 5.40 -10.82
N TYR A 103 3.43 5.24 -10.22
CA TYR A 103 2.80 6.26 -9.39
C TYR A 103 3.68 6.65 -8.20
N LEU A 104 4.16 5.67 -7.43
CA LEU A 104 4.98 5.93 -6.26
C LEU A 104 6.35 6.50 -6.64
N CYS A 105 6.97 6.05 -7.74
CA CYS A 105 8.24 6.61 -8.22
C CYS A 105 8.15 8.08 -8.61
N GLN A 106 7.03 8.50 -9.19
CA GLN A 106 6.80 9.88 -9.59
C GLN A 106 6.51 10.79 -8.38
N ASN A 107 5.75 10.30 -7.40
CA ASN A 107 5.22 11.15 -6.34
C ASN A 107 6.05 11.13 -5.03
N VAL A 108 6.75 10.02 -4.72
CA VAL A 108 7.60 9.94 -3.50
C VAL A 108 8.79 10.91 -3.55
N LYS A 109 9.33 11.21 -4.74
CA LYS A 109 10.47 12.13 -4.90
C LYS A 109 10.15 13.60 -4.63
N CYS A 110 8.87 13.99 -4.61
CA CYS A 110 8.46 15.38 -4.40
C CYS A 110 8.23 15.75 -2.93
N VAL A 111 8.34 14.80 -2.00
CA VAL A 111 8.04 14.99 -0.56
C VAL A 111 9.32 15.26 0.27
N GLN A 112 10.51 15.22 -0.34
CA GLN A 112 11.80 15.50 0.30
C GLN A 112 12.32 16.91 0.02
#